data_AF-A0A7M3DXW1-F1
#
_entry.id   AF-A0A7M3DXW1-F1
#
_cell.length_a   1.000
_cell.length_b   1.000
_cell.length_c   1.000
_cell.angle_alpha   90.00
_cell.angle_beta   90.00
_cell.angle_gamma   90.00
#
_symmetry.space_group_name_H-M   'P 1'
#
loop_
_entity.id
_entity.type
_entity.pdbx_description
1 polymer ?
#
loop_
_entity_poly.entity_id
_entity_poly.type
_entity_poly.pdbx_seq_one_letter_code
_entity_poly.pdbx_strand_id
1 'polypeptide(L)'
;MTELAIGIDGGGTSCRAAVADRNGNIIGRGKAGPANILSDLENSLLNIVESARQALRDAGLAAETISSVAAVVGVAGANVGDYGRRIEKALPFTEGRVVTDALIALQGALGDADGIVGAFGTGSVYNARRDGRLNGIGGWGFVVGDQASGARLGRDLLERSLLAHDGVRPASPITEAVMAEYGHDPERIVEFAHSARPKDFAGYAPIVFQHAAKGDAVAVGIVTDAATAIGESLDALLWPECPSICLLGGLAEAYEPWLSERYRPRLARPKNDALHGAVELAVKLLNDRQRGAA
;
A
#
# COMPACT_ATOMS: atom_id res chain seq x y z
N MET A 1 13.49 -25.89 -20.90
CA MET A 1 13.84 -24.62 -20.24
C MET A 1 12.73 -24.36 -19.22
N THR A 2 13.05 -24.15 -17.95
CA THR A 2 12.03 -23.81 -16.95
C THR A 2 11.59 -22.38 -17.24
N GLU A 3 10.33 -22.22 -17.64
CA GLU A 3 9.78 -20.90 -17.93
C GLU A 3 9.42 -20.21 -16.63
N LEU A 4 9.93 -19.00 -16.48
CA LEU A 4 9.86 -18.24 -15.25
C LEU A 4 9.13 -16.93 -15.52
N ALA A 5 8.49 -16.43 -14.48
CA ALA A 5 7.87 -15.12 -14.44
C ALA A 5 8.39 -14.34 -13.23
N ILE A 6 8.52 -13.02 -13.36
CA ILE A 6 8.88 -12.13 -12.25
C ILE A 6 7.75 -11.14 -12.00
N GLY A 7 7.22 -11.14 -10.78
CA GLY A 7 6.35 -10.08 -10.28
C GLY A 7 7.16 -9.07 -9.48
N ILE A 8 6.94 -7.78 -9.72
CA ILE A 8 7.61 -6.69 -9.00
C ILE A 8 6.58 -5.70 -8.46
N ASP A 9 6.74 -5.33 -7.18
CA ASP A 9 5.97 -4.33 -6.45
C ASP A 9 6.90 -3.20 -5.99
N GLY A 10 6.82 -2.06 -6.67
CA GLY A 10 7.66 -0.88 -6.42
C GLY A 10 6.87 0.28 -5.82
N GLY A 11 7.17 0.60 -4.56
CA GLY A 11 6.58 1.73 -3.84
C GLY A 11 7.60 2.80 -3.44
N GLY A 12 7.13 3.80 -2.69
CA GLY A 12 7.96 4.93 -2.25
C GLY A 12 9.03 4.61 -1.20
N THR A 13 8.99 3.42 -0.57
CA THR A 13 9.95 3.02 0.49
C THR A 13 10.83 1.84 0.11
N SER A 14 10.32 0.92 -0.72
CA SER A 14 11.07 -0.26 -1.17
C SER A 14 10.48 -0.80 -2.47
N CYS A 15 11.29 -1.59 -3.17
CA CYS A 15 10.90 -2.39 -4.31
C CYS A 15 11.11 -3.86 -3.99
N ARG A 16 10.07 -4.67 -4.16
CA ARG A 16 10.07 -6.11 -3.86
C ARG A 16 9.86 -6.87 -5.17
N ALA A 17 10.59 -7.96 -5.36
CA ALA A 17 10.42 -8.84 -6.51
C ALA A 17 10.29 -10.30 -6.06
N ALA A 18 9.57 -11.09 -6.85
CA ALA A 18 9.45 -12.53 -6.68
C ALA A 18 9.57 -13.23 -8.03
N VAL A 19 10.39 -14.27 -8.09
CA VAL A 19 10.48 -15.19 -9.22
C VAL A 19 9.51 -16.34 -8.97
N ALA A 20 8.73 -16.69 -9.97
CA ALA A 20 7.80 -17.81 -9.92
C ALA A 20 7.92 -18.72 -11.15
N ASP A 21 7.52 -19.98 -10.98
CA ASP A 21 7.29 -20.89 -12.10
C ASP A 21 5.97 -20.59 -12.83
N ARG A 22 5.70 -21.31 -13.93
CA ARG A 22 4.45 -21.21 -14.72
C ARG A 22 3.15 -21.49 -13.96
N ASN A 23 3.23 -22.10 -12.77
CA ASN A 23 2.07 -22.39 -11.94
C ASN A 23 1.86 -21.31 -10.86
N GLY A 24 2.75 -20.30 -10.80
CA GLY A 24 2.71 -19.24 -9.79
C GLY A 24 3.41 -19.61 -8.48
N ASN A 25 4.15 -20.73 -8.42
CA ASN A 25 4.91 -21.07 -7.23
C ASN A 25 6.12 -20.13 -7.12
N ILE A 26 6.18 -19.32 -6.06
CA ILE A 26 7.31 -18.42 -5.81
C ILE A 26 8.52 -19.25 -5.36
N ILE A 27 9.62 -19.15 -6.10
CA ILE A 27 10.87 -19.87 -5.87
C ILE A 27 12.03 -18.98 -5.43
N GLY A 28 11.87 -17.66 -5.47
CA GLY A 28 12.87 -16.72 -4.93
C GLY A 28 12.30 -15.31 -4.75
N ARG A 29 12.88 -14.55 -3.82
CA ARG A 29 12.48 -13.18 -3.48
C ARG A 29 13.66 -12.22 -3.41
N GLY A 30 13.41 -10.96 -3.73
CA GLY A 30 14.42 -9.90 -3.71
C GLY A 30 13.84 -8.58 -3.23
N LYS A 31 14.70 -7.72 -2.66
CA LYS A 31 14.30 -6.42 -2.14
C LYS A 31 15.38 -5.36 -2.37
N ALA A 32 15.00 -4.25 -2.98
CA ALA A 32 15.86 -3.10 -3.21
C ALA A 32 15.26 -1.81 -2.63
N GLY A 33 15.87 -0.68 -2.97
CA GLY A 33 15.42 0.66 -2.58
C GLY A 33 14.07 1.06 -3.20
N PRO A 34 13.63 2.30 -2.99
CA PRO A 34 12.35 2.80 -3.48
C PRO A 34 12.25 2.81 -5.01
N ALA A 35 11.05 2.61 -5.53
CA ALA A 35 10.77 2.59 -6.97
C ALA A 35 9.51 3.41 -7.33
N ASN A 36 9.43 4.63 -6.81
CA ASN A 36 8.43 5.61 -7.24
C ASN A 36 8.95 6.37 -8.47
N ILE A 37 8.45 5.98 -9.63
CA ILE A 37 8.96 6.47 -10.93
C ILE A 37 8.62 7.94 -11.19
N LEU A 38 7.66 8.51 -10.46
CA LEU A 38 7.33 9.93 -10.53
C LEU A 38 8.35 10.78 -9.76
N SER A 39 8.83 10.27 -8.62
CA SER A 39 9.82 10.97 -7.80
C SER A 39 11.23 10.86 -8.36
N ASP A 40 11.60 9.67 -8.83
CA ASP A 40 12.95 9.39 -9.30
C ASP A 40 12.94 8.23 -10.30
N LEU A 41 12.87 8.56 -11.58
CA LEU A 41 12.76 7.57 -12.66
C LEU A 41 14.01 6.67 -12.76
N GLU A 42 15.20 7.26 -12.65
CA GLU A 42 16.46 6.57 -12.87
C GLU A 42 16.78 5.60 -11.73
N ASN A 43 16.70 6.06 -10.47
CA ASN A 43 16.91 5.16 -9.34
C ASN A 43 15.80 4.10 -9.22
N SER A 44 14.57 4.43 -9.64
CA SER A 44 13.50 3.42 -9.70
C SER A 44 13.85 2.27 -10.65
N LEU A 45 14.37 2.56 -11.85
CA LEU A 45 14.80 1.53 -12.78
C LEU A 45 15.90 0.64 -12.17
N LEU A 46 16.90 1.25 -11.52
CA LEU A 46 17.98 0.52 -10.86
C LEU A 46 17.44 -0.41 -9.76
N ASN A 47 16.54 0.08 -8.92
CA ASN A 47 15.94 -0.71 -7.83
C ASN A 47 15.02 -1.84 -8.36
N ILE A 48 14.27 -1.60 -9.44
CA ILE A 48 13.46 -2.62 -10.11
C ILE A 48 14.36 -3.75 -10.61
N VAL A 49 15.42 -3.42 -11.34
CA VAL A 49 16.34 -4.43 -11.89
C VAL A 49 17.10 -5.15 -10.78
N GLU A 50 17.56 -4.44 -9.75
CA GLU A 50 18.30 -5.05 -8.64
C GLU A 50 17.41 -5.98 -7.81
N SER A 51 16.17 -5.60 -7.51
CA SER A 51 15.24 -6.48 -6.80
C SER A 51 14.97 -7.77 -7.58
N ALA A 52 14.80 -7.70 -8.90
CA ALA A 52 14.64 -8.86 -9.77
C ALA A 52 15.89 -9.77 -9.77
N ARG A 53 17.09 -9.17 -9.86
CA ARG A 53 18.36 -9.92 -9.79
C ARG A 53 18.54 -10.61 -8.44
N GLN A 54 18.17 -9.96 -7.34
CA GLN A 54 18.18 -10.60 -6.03
C GLN A 54 17.23 -11.79 -5.96
N ALA A 55 16.01 -11.66 -6.49
CA ALA A 55 15.03 -12.74 -6.52
C ALA A 55 15.52 -13.95 -7.34
N LEU A 56 16.23 -13.71 -8.45
CA LEU A 56 16.87 -14.78 -9.23
C LEU A 56 17.98 -15.48 -8.42
N ARG A 57 18.84 -14.72 -7.76
CA ARG A 57 19.92 -15.28 -6.93
C ARG A 57 19.37 -16.11 -5.76
N ASP A 58 18.32 -15.63 -5.11
CA ASP A 58 17.61 -16.34 -4.04
C ASP A 58 16.99 -17.65 -4.54
N ALA A 59 16.50 -17.68 -5.79
CA ALA A 59 16.04 -18.90 -6.46
C ALA A 59 17.17 -19.85 -6.93
N GLY A 60 18.44 -19.53 -6.65
CA GLY A 60 19.60 -20.31 -7.12
C GLY A 60 19.89 -20.16 -8.62
N LEU A 61 19.39 -19.09 -9.25
CA LEU A 61 19.57 -18.81 -10.68
C LEU A 61 20.62 -17.71 -10.91
N ALA A 62 21.26 -17.74 -12.08
CA ALA A 62 22.17 -16.68 -12.50
C ALA A 62 21.39 -15.37 -12.71
N ALA A 63 21.96 -14.23 -12.31
CA ALA A 63 21.31 -12.93 -12.43
C ALA A 63 21.06 -12.52 -13.90
N GLU A 64 21.88 -13.03 -14.80
CA GLU A 64 21.82 -12.84 -16.26
C GLU A 64 20.57 -13.47 -16.88
N THR A 65 19.94 -14.41 -16.16
CA THR A 65 18.67 -15.06 -16.55
C THR A 65 17.55 -14.03 -16.74
N ILE A 66 17.66 -12.84 -16.11
CA ILE A 66 16.67 -11.75 -16.22
C ILE A 66 16.25 -11.44 -17.66
N SER A 67 17.18 -11.54 -18.63
CA SER A 67 16.93 -11.27 -20.06
C SER A 67 16.08 -12.33 -20.77
N SER A 68 15.80 -13.46 -20.12
CA SER A 68 15.02 -14.59 -20.61
C SER A 68 13.64 -14.74 -19.96
N VAL A 69 13.28 -13.81 -19.05
CA VAL A 69 12.11 -13.93 -18.16
C VAL A 69 11.04 -12.91 -18.54
N ALA A 70 9.77 -13.30 -18.42
CA ALA A 70 8.64 -12.38 -18.50
C ALA A 70 8.44 -11.67 -17.16
N ALA A 71 8.13 -10.38 -17.15
CA ALA A 71 7.97 -9.63 -15.92
C ALA A 71 6.78 -8.67 -15.96
N VAL A 72 6.08 -8.58 -14.83
CA VAL A 72 5.11 -7.51 -14.57
C VAL A 72 5.61 -6.67 -13.41
N VAL A 73 5.68 -5.35 -13.66
CA VAL A 73 6.23 -4.37 -12.76
C VAL A 73 5.12 -3.40 -12.36
N GLY A 74 4.54 -3.59 -11.17
CA GLY A 74 3.60 -2.64 -10.59
C GLY A 74 4.34 -1.57 -9.81
N VAL A 75 4.26 -0.32 -10.27
CA VAL A 75 5.00 0.81 -9.68
C VAL A 75 4.13 2.04 -9.49
N ALA A 76 4.36 2.74 -8.39
CA ALA A 76 3.75 4.04 -8.13
C ALA A 76 4.19 5.08 -9.18
N GLY A 77 3.23 5.78 -9.78
CA GLY A 77 3.47 6.80 -10.81
C GLY A 77 3.33 6.30 -12.26
N ALA A 78 3.07 5.01 -12.49
CA ALA A 78 2.90 4.45 -13.84
C ALA A 78 1.71 5.04 -14.63
N ASN A 79 0.71 5.59 -13.94
CA ASN A 79 -0.47 6.22 -14.52
C ASN A 79 -0.25 7.68 -14.95
N VAL A 80 0.91 8.27 -14.66
CA VAL A 80 1.22 9.67 -14.98
C VAL A 80 2.01 9.75 -16.29
N GLY A 81 1.53 10.55 -17.25
CA GLY A 81 2.27 10.89 -18.46
C GLY A 81 2.77 9.67 -19.25
N ASP A 82 4.06 9.66 -19.60
CA ASP A 82 4.72 8.56 -20.30
C ASP A 82 5.75 7.79 -19.44
N TYR A 83 5.83 8.08 -18.14
CA TYR A 83 6.83 7.51 -17.23
C TYR A 83 6.82 5.98 -17.22
N GLY A 84 5.63 5.36 -17.15
CA GLY A 84 5.50 3.90 -17.21
C GLY A 84 6.07 3.30 -18.49
N ARG A 85 5.77 3.91 -19.65
CA ARG A 85 6.30 3.47 -20.96
C ARG A 85 7.81 3.68 -21.09
N ARG A 86 8.36 4.74 -20.47
CA ARG A 86 9.81 4.99 -20.45
C ARG A 86 10.54 3.91 -19.65
N ILE A 87 10.01 3.53 -18.48
CA ILE A 87 10.54 2.41 -17.70
C ILE A 87 10.43 1.12 -18.49
N GLU A 88 9.24 0.81 -19.02
CA GLU A 88 8.98 -0.45 -19.73
C GLU A 88 10.00 -0.72 -20.85
N LYS A 89 10.33 0.31 -21.64
CA LYS A 89 11.33 0.23 -22.72
C LYS A 89 12.77 0.00 -22.23
N ALA A 90 13.07 0.37 -21.00
CA ALA A 90 14.41 0.24 -20.42
C ALA A 90 14.58 -1.05 -19.60
N LEU A 91 13.53 -1.86 -19.45
CA LEU A 91 13.58 -3.09 -18.67
C LEU A 91 14.40 -4.17 -19.38
N PRO A 92 15.28 -4.90 -18.67
CA PRO A 92 16.14 -5.93 -19.26
C PRO A 92 15.46 -7.30 -19.31
N PHE A 93 14.13 -7.35 -19.50
CA PHE A 93 13.35 -8.60 -19.56
C PHE A 93 13.10 -9.00 -21.01
N THR A 94 12.83 -10.28 -21.28
CA THR A 94 12.38 -10.67 -22.64
C THR A 94 11.06 -10.00 -22.97
N GLU A 95 10.19 -9.89 -21.97
CA GLU A 95 8.90 -9.24 -22.05
C GLU A 95 8.61 -8.59 -20.70
N GLY A 96 8.70 -7.26 -20.66
CA GLY A 96 8.41 -6.47 -19.47
C GLY A 96 7.12 -5.70 -19.68
N ARG A 97 6.22 -5.74 -18.70
CA ARG A 97 5.02 -4.91 -18.68
C ARG A 97 4.97 -4.08 -17.42
N VAL A 98 4.85 -2.78 -17.57
CA VAL A 98 4.68 -1.84 -16.46
C VAL A 98 3.20 -1.59 -16.25
N VAL A 99 2.76 -1.73 -15.01
CA VAL A 99 1.39 -1.48 -14.56
C VAL A 99 1.40 -0.59 -13.32
N THR A 100 0.24 -0.13 -12.89
CA THR A 100 0.11 0.61 -11.65
C THR A 100 0.25 -0.31 -10.44
N ASP A 101 0.77 0.23 -9.34
CA ASP A 101 0.70 -0.37 -8.01
C ASP A 101 -0.76 -0.71 -7.61
N ALA A 102 -1.71 0.14 -7.97
CA ALA A 102 -3.14 -0.10 -7.80
C ALA A 102 -3.61 -1.40 -8.46
N LEU A 103 -3.16 -1.69 -9.69
CA LEU A 103 -3.58 -2.90 -10.40
C LEU A 103 -3.04 -4.16 -9.73
N ILE A 104 -1.77 -4.18 -9.33
CA ILE A 104 -1.20 -5.36 -8.65
C ILE A 104 -1.79 -5.54 -7.26
N ALA A 105 -2.14 -4.47 -6.55
CA ALA A 105 -2.84 -4.55 -5.26
C ALA A 105 -4.25 -5.15 -5.41
N LEU A 106 -5.01 -4.71 -6.42
CA LEU A 106 -6.31 -5.28 -6.76
C LEU A 106 -6.19 -6.75 -7.19
N GLN A 107 -5.21 -7.08 -8.03
CA GLN A 107 -4.99 -8.46 -8.45
C GLN A 107 -4.64 -9.35 -7.25
N GLY A 108 -3.73 -8.92 -6.38
CA GLY A 108 -3.33 -9.69 -5.22
C GLY A 108 -4.49 -9.95 -4.26
N ALA A 109 -5.30 -8.92 -3.98
CA ALA A 109 -6.41 -9.04 -3.06
C ALA A 109 -7.60 -9.82 -3.63
N LEU A 110 -7.95 -9.61 -4.91
CA LEU A 110 -9.22 -10.06 -5.49
C LEU A 110 -9.06 -11.14 -6.58
N GLY A 111 -7.84 -11.41 -7.06
CA GLY A 111 -7.61 -12.19 -8.27
C GLY A 111 -8.16 -11.45 -9.49
N ASP A 112 -8.97 -12.10 -10.32
CA ASP A 112 -9.66 -11.48 -11.47
C ASP A 112 -11.04 -10.89 -11.13
N ALA A 113 -11.51 -11.04 -9.89
CA ALA A 113 -12.83 -10.58 -9.51
C ALA A 113 -12.89 -9.04 -9.38
N ASP A 114 -14.03 -8.46 -9.72
CA ASP A 114 -14.32 -7.06 -9.38
C ASP A 114 -14.37 -6.86 -7.86
N GLY A 115 -14.23 -5.62 -7.41
CA GLY A 115 -14.29 -5.27 -5.99
C GLY A 115 -13.51 -4.01 -5.66
N ILE A 116 -13.37 -3.74 -4.36
CA ILE A 116 -12.68 -2.57 -3.82
C ILE A 116 -11.54 -3.03 -2.92
N VAL A 117 -10.41 -2.34 -3.01
CA VAL A 117 -9.26 -2.47 -2.12
C VAL A 117 -9.00 -1.12 -1.46
N GLY A 118 -9.03 -1.08 -0.13
CA GLY A 118 -8.53 0.05 0.66
C GLY A 118 -7.20 -0.33 1.31
N ALA A 119 -6.14 0.43 1.07
CA ALA A 119 -4.83 0.19 1.66
C ALA A 119 -4.52 1.23 2.75
N PHE A 120 -4.21 0.77 3.96
CA PHE A 120 -4.01 1.60 5.16
C PHE A 120 -2.67 1.31 5.81
N GLY A 121 -1.72 2.23 5.66
CA GLY A 121 -0.39 2.17 6.25
C GLY A 121 0.04 3.57 6.68
N THR A 122 1.27 3.98 6.34
CA THR A 122 1.70 5.37 6.55
C THR A 122 0.80 6.38 5.84
N GLY A 123 0.36 6.05 4.61
CA GLY A 123 -0.67 6.76 3.85
C GLY A 123 -1.92 5.90 3.68
N SER A 124 -2.89 6.39 2.89
CA SER A 124 -4.08 5.60 2.55
C SER A 124 -4.56 5.86 1.13
N VAL A 125 -5.09 4.83 0.48
CA VAL A 125 -5.63 4.91 -0.88
C VAL A 125 -6.71 3.85 -1.09
N TYR A 126 -7.65 4.12 -1.98
CA TYR A 126 -8.72 3.21 -2.35
C TYR A 126 -8.71 2.99 -3.85
N ASN A 127 -8.82 1.74 -4.27
CA ASN A 127 -8.88 1.35 -5.67
C ASN A 127 -10.05 0.38 -5.88
N ALA A 128 -10.83 0.59 -6.93
CA ALA A 128 -11.91 -0.28 -7.34
C ALA A 128 -11.64 -0.85 -8.73
N ARG A 129 -12.00 -2.11 -8.93
CA ARG A 129 -12.12 -2.72 -10.26
C ARG A 129 -13.58 -3.07 -10.52
N ARG A 130 -14.10 -2.60 -11.65
CA ARG A 130 -15.46 -2.87 -12.13
C ARG A 130 -15.46 -3.05 -13.64
N ASP A 131 -15.91 -4.20 -14.13
CA ASP A 131 -15.96 -4.53 -15.56
C ASP A 131 -14.60 -4.30 -16.26
N GLY A 132 -13.51 -4.66 -15.56
CA GLY A 132 -12.13 -4.44 -16.03
C GLY A 132 -11.64 -2.99 -15.99
N ARG A 133 -12.46 -2.03 -15.55
CA ARG A 133 -12.07 -0.63 -15.37
C ARG A 133 -11.59 -0.38 -13.95
N LEU A 134 -10.50 0.39 -13.84
CA LEU A 134 -9.93 0.81 -12.58
C LEU A 134 -10.42 2.22 -12.23
N ASN A 135 -10.82 2.42 -10.97
CA ASN A 135 -11.12 3.73 -10.42
C ASN A 135 -10.43 3.87 -9.06
N GLY A 136 -9.67 4.95 -8.85
CA GLY A 136 -8.93 5.18 -7.61
C GLY A 136 -9.31 6.52 -6.98
N ILE A 137 -9.41 6.55 -5.66
CA ILE A 137 -9.59 7.78 -4.86
C ILE A 137 -8.67 7.77 -3.64
N GLY A 138 -8.45 8.95 -3.06
CA GLY A 138 -7.46 9.11 -1.99
C GLY A 138 -6.03 8.98 -2.52
N GLY A 139 -5.07 8.75 -1.63
CA GLY A 139 -3.64 8.72 -2.00
C GLY A 139 -3.07 10.07 -2.42
N TRP A 140 -3.72 11.17 -2.04
CA TRP A 140 -3.27 12.54 -2.35
C TRP A 140 -2.13 13.02 -1.43
N GLY A 141 -1.67 12.17 -0.51
CA GLY A 141 -0.53 12.43 0.35
C GLY A 141 -0.91 13.13 1.66
N PHE A 142 -0.07 12.91 2.67
CA PHE A 142 -0.29 13.30 4.06
C PHE A 142 -0.74 14.75 4.29
N VAL A 143 -0.21 15.71 3.53
CA VAL A 143 -0.49 17.14 3.72
C VAL A 143 -1.94 17.49 3.42
N VAL A 144 -2.53 16.89 2.38
CA VAL A 144 -3.86 17.25 1.86
C VAL A 144 -4.86 16.10 1.80
N GLY A 145 -4.43 14.89 2.16
CA GLY A 145 -5.23 13.67 2.06
C GLY A 145 -4.83 12.62 3.09
N ASP A 146 -4.74 11.37 2.63
CA ASP A 146 -4.42 10.18 3.42
C ASP A 146 -5.31 9.98 4.65
N GLN A 147 -6.60 10.29 4.55
CA GLN A 147 -7.58 10.05 5.60
C GLN A 147 -7.55 8.58 6.06
N ALA A 148 -7.60 8.35 7.36
CA ALA A 148 -7.44 7.02 7.98
C ALA A 148 -6.07 6.35 7.75
N SER A 149 -5.06 7.10 7.34
CA SER A 149 -3.67 6.63 7.41
C SER A 149 -3.10 6.75 8.82
N GLY A 150 -2.04 5.99 9.10
CA GLY A 150 -1.28 6.11 10.33
C GLY A 150 -0.72 7.51 10.53
N ALA A 151 -0.27 8.18 9.46
CA ALA A 151 0.24 9.55 9.57
C ALA A 151 -0.86 10.51 10.02
N ARG A 152 -2.08 10.37 9.50
CA ARG A 152 -3.24 11.17 9.95
C ARG A 152 -3.63 10.84 11.40
N LEU A 153 -3.66 9.57 11.79
CA LEU A 153 -3.93 9.18 13.18
C LEU A 153 -2.93 9.84 14.16
N GLY A 154 -1.63 9.79 13.84
CA GLY A 154 -0.61 10.42 14.67
C GLY A 154 -0.70 11.93 14.71
N ARG A 155 -0.94 12.58 13.56
CA ARG A 155 -1.16 14.02 13.48
C ARG A 155 -2.35 14.46 14.34
N ASP A 156 -3.46 13.73 14.27
CA ASP A 156 -4.67 14.03 15.04
C ASP A 156 -4.45 13.78 16.54
N LEU A 157 -3.63 12.79 16.91
CA LEU A 157 -3.23 12.58 18.31
C LEU A 157 -2.42 13.75 18.86
N LEU A 158 -1.41 14.20 18.13
CA LEU A 158 -0.57 15.32 18.56
C LEU A 158 -1.38 16.62 18.67
N GLU A 159 -2.23 16.91 17.68
CA GLU A 159 -3.16 18.05 17.74
C GLU A 159 -4.07 17.98 18.97
N ARG A 160 -4.71 16.82 19.22
CA ARG A 160 -5.61 16.67 20.37
C ARG A 160 -4.87 16.74 21.71
N SER A 161 -3.60 16.33 21.75
CA SER A 161 -2.75 16.45 22.94
C SER A 161 -2.44 17.91 23.27
N LEU A 162 -2.11 18.73 22.26
CA LEU A 162 -1.92 20.17 22.41
C LEU A 162 -3.23 20.88 22.84
N LEU A 163 -4.36 20.54 22.20
CA LEU A 163 -5.66 21.09 22.61
C LEU A 163 -6.04 20.71 24.05
N ALA A 164 -5.64 19.53 24.52
CA ALA A 164 -5.82 19.12 25.91
C ALA A 164 -4.89 19.88 26.86
N HIS A 165 -3.64 20.09 26.47
CA HIS A 165 -2.68 20.91 27.22
C HIS A 165 -3.20 22.34 27.44
N ASP A 166 -3.78 22.94 26.40
CA ASP A 166 -4.34 24.30 26.45
C ASP A 166 -5.69 24.39 27.20
N GLY A 167 -6.26 23.25 27.63
CA GLY A 167 -7.59 23.19 28.26
C GLY A 167 -8.76 23.43 27.30
N VAL A 168 -8.52 23.48 25.99
CA VAL A 168 -9.56 23.60 24.95
C VAL A 168 -10.40 22.33 24.85
N ARG A 169 -9.78 21.17 25.11
CA ARG A 169 -10.45 19.86 25.17
C ARG A 169 -10.06 19.13 26.46
N PRO A 170 -10.89 18.20 26.96
CA PRO A 170 -10.51 17.38 28.11
C PRO A 170 -9.27 16.52 27.81
N ALA A 171 -8.39 16.41 28.80
CA ALA A 171 -7.30 15.45 28.77
C ALA A 171 -7.81 14.00 28.94
N SER A 172 -6.98 13.06 28.52
CA SER A 172 -7.17 11.62 28.63
C SER A 172 -5.82 10.93 28.84
N PRO A 173 -5.79 9.66 29.26
CA PRO A 173 -4.54 8.93 29.44
C PRO A 173 -3.60 8.97 28.22
N ILE A 174 -4.12 8.91 26.98
CA ILE A 174 -3.24 8.99 25.79
C ILE A 174 -2.62 10.37 25.60
N THR A 175 -3.37 11.45 25.84
CA THR A 175 -2.85 12.82 25.67
C THR A 175 -1.83 13.16 26.75
N GLU A 176 -2.05 12.66 27.98
CA GLU A 176 -1.08 12.80 29.07
C GLU A 176 0.21 12.04 28.77
N ALA A 177 0.11 10.83 28.22
CA ALA A 177 1.27 10.03 27.80
C ALA A 177 2.06 10.72 26.70
N VAL A 178 1.39 11.30 25.69
CA VAL A 178 2.04 12.10 24.65
C VAL A 178 2.72 13.33 25.26
N MET A 179 2.04 14.12 26.09
CA MET A 179 2.68 15.28 26.72
C MET A 179 3.90 14.88 27.57
N ALA A 180 3.83 13.77 28.30
CA ALA A 180 4.95 13.26 29.09
C ALA A 180 6.15 12.82 28.22
N GLU A 181 5.93 12.23 27.05
CA GLU A 181 6.98 11.90 26.06
C GLU A 181 7.81 13.13 25.68
N TYR A 182 7.15 14.29 25.59
CA TYR A 182 7.77 15.58 25.27
C TYR A 182 8.16 16.40 26.51
N GLY A 183 8.20 15.79 27.71
CA GLY A 183 8.59 16.47 28.95
C GLY A 183 7.60 17.56 29.38
N HIS A 184 6.34 17.41 29.02
CA HIS A 184 5.25 18.39 29.21
C HIS A 184 5.50 19.75 28.53
N ASP A 185 6.33 19.77 27.49
CA ASP A 185 6.69 20.96 26.73
C ASP A 185 6.03 20.93 25.33
N PRO A 186 4.98 21.76 25.08
CA PRO A 186 4.29 21.78 23.79
C PRO A 186 5.18 22.27 22.64
N GLU A 187 6.23 23.06 22.90
CA GLU A 187 7.14 23.56 21.86
C GLU A 187 7.90 22.41 21.20
N ARG A 188 8.25 21.36 21.97
CA ARG A 188 8.93 20.16 21.43
C ARG A 188 8.05 19.34 20.50
N ILE A 189 6.72 19.36 20.68
CA ILE A 189 5.77 18.73 19.74
C ILE A 189 5.78 19.52 18.42
N VAL A 190 5.90 20.84 18.47
CA VAL A 190 6.00 21.71 17.29
C VAL A 190 7.33 21.49 16.56
N GLU A 191 8.45 21.38 17.29
CA GLU A 191 9.76 21.04 16.72
C GLU A 191 9.76 19.67 16.03
N PHE A 192 9.15 18.67 16.66
CA PHE A 192 8.91 17.37 16.04
C PHE A 192 8.11 17.53 14.75
N ALA A 193 6.96 18.20 14.79
CA ALA A 193 6.08 18.34 13.63
C ALA A 193 6.76 19.07 12.45
N HIS A 194 7.68 20.00 12.72
CA HIS A 194 8.41 20.72 11.68
C HIS A 194 9.42 19.85 10.91
N SER A 195 10.02 18.87 11.57
CA SER A 195 11.08 18.02 11.00
C SER A 195 10.62 16.59 10.67
N ALA A 196 9.45 16.18 11.18
CA ALA A 196 8.89 14.85 11.02
C ALA A 196 8.44 14.57 9.58
N ARG A 197 8.66 13.32 9.17
CA ARG A 197 8.11 12.75 7.93
C ARG A 197 6.82 12.00 8.25
N PRO A 198 5.97 11.69 7.25
CA PRO A 198 4.72 10.96 7.48
C PRO A 198 4.88 9.66 8.28
N LYS A 199 5.99 8.95 8.10
CA LYS A 199 6.28 7.71 8.85
C LYS A 199 6.47 7.94 10.35
N ASP A 200 6.96 9.12 10.74
CA ASP A 200 7.26 9.48 12.12
C ASP A 200 5.92 9.75 12.85
N PHE A 201 4.97 10.43 12.19
CA PHE A 201 3.58 10.50 12.66
C PHE A 201 2.91 9.12 12.70
N ALA A 202 3.10 8.30 11.67
CA ALA A 202 2.51 6.96 11.61
C ALA A 202 2.97 6.03 12.74
N GLY A 203 4.11 6.32 13.37
CA GLY A 203 4.60 5.63 14.57
C GLY A 203 3.63 5.69 15.75
N TYR A 204 2.74 6.69 15.80
CA TYR A 204 1.72 6.81 16.85
C TYR A 204 0.46 5.95 16.61
N ALA A 205 0.25 5.41 15.41
CA ALA A 205 -0.96 4.64 15.11
C ALA A 205 -1.18 3.45 16.06
N PRO A 206 -0.17 2.63 16.44
CA PRO A 206 -0.37 1.53 17.37
C PRO A 206 -0.89 1.98 18.74
N ILE A 207 -0.36 3.08 19.31
CA ILE A 207 -0.80 3.54 20.64
C ILE A 207 -2.23 4.09 20.60
N VAL A 208 -2.64 4.71 19.48
CA VAL A 208 -4.02 5.14 19.26
C VAL A 208 -4.97 3.95 19.34
N PHE A 209 -4.73 2.88 18.58
CA PHE A 209 -5.59 1.70 18.63
C PHE A 209 -5.56 0.99 20.00
N GLN A 210 -4.40 0.91 20.65
CA GLN A 210 -4.27 0.30 21.98
C GLN A 210 -5.08 1.05 23.05
N HIS A 211 -5.07 2.38 23.02
CA HIS A 211 -5.86 3.19 23.94
C HIS A 211 -7.36 3.18 23.58
N ALA A 212 -7.70 3.19 22.29
CA ALA A 212 -9.08 3.08 21.84
C ALA A 212 -9.71 1.75 22.32
N ALA A 213 -8.97 0.64 22.25
CA ALA A 213 -9.40 -0.66 22.78
C ALA A 213 -9.63 -0.67 24.31
N LYS A 214 -9.03 0.27 25.05
CA LYS A 214 -9.23 0.48 26.50
C LYS A 214 -10.33 1.50 26.81
N GLY A 215 -11.00 2.06 25.79
CA GLY A 215 -12.05 3.05 25.97
C GLY A 215 -11.55 4.48 26.24
N ASP A 216 -10.29 4.79 25.94
CA ASP A 216 -9.78 6.16 26.01
C ASP A 216 -10.57 7.07 25.05
N ALA A 217 -11.22 8.11 25.58
CA ALA A 217 -12.16 8.92 24.82
C ALA A 217 -11.52 9.65 23.63
N VAL A 218 -10.26 10.11 23.75
CA VAL A 218 -9.57 10.80 22.66
C VAL A 218 -9.20 9.80 21.57
N ALA A 219 -8.66 8.65 21.95
CA ALA A 219 -8.30 7.59 21.02
C ALA A 219 -9.51 7.00 20.28
N VAL A 220 -10.61 6.72 21.00
CA VAL A 220 -11.90 6.30 20.44
C VAL A 220 -12.38 7.31 19.40
N GLY A 221 -12.33 8.61 19.72
CA GLY A 221 -12.71 9.67 18.78
C GLY A 221 -11.86 9.66 17.51
N ILE A 222 -10.53 9.55 17.63
CA ILE A 222 -9.62 9.51 16.47
C ILE A 222 -9.94 8.31 15.56
N VAL A 223 -10.10 7.11 16.15
CA VAL A 223 -10.36 5.90 15.36
C VAL A 223 -11.75 5.94 14.72
N THR A 224 -12.75 6.50 15.41
CA THR A 224 -14.12 6.66 14.89
C THR A 224 -14.16 7.62 13.71
N ASP A 225 -13.47 8.76 13.80
CA ASP A 225 -13.37 9.73 12.71
C ASP A 225 -12.68 9.10 11.48
N ALA A 226 -11.61 8.34 11.71
CA ALA A 226 -10.93 7.60 10.64
C ALA A 226 -11.85 6.53 10.01
N ALA A 227 -12.56 5.73 10.81
CA ALA A 227 -13.51 4.73 10.31
C ALA A 227 -14.68 5.35 9.52
N THR A 228 -15.12 6.54 9.94
CA THR A 228 -16.13 7.33 9.21
C THR A 228 -15.60 7.74 7.84
N ALA A 229 -14.39 8.29 7.77
CA ALA A 229 -13.75 8.67 6.51
C ALA A 229 -13.51 7.46 5.57
N ILE A 230 -13.21 6.27 6.14
CA ILE A 230 -13.18 5.02 5.37
C ILE A 230 -14.55 4.75 4.75
N GLY A 231 -15.60 4.84 5.55
CA GLY A 231 -16.97 4.63 5.07
C GLY A 231 -17.36 5.58 3.94
N GLU A 232 -17.10 6.88 4.10
CA GLU A 232 -17.38 7.89 3.07
C GLU A 232 -16.62 7.60 1.76
N SER A 233 -15.37 7.17 1.86
CA SER A 233 -14.56 6.79 0.70
C SER A 233 -15.08 5.51 0.02
N LEU A 234 -15.47 4.51 0.81
CA LEU A 234 -16.07 3.29 0.29
C LEU A 234 -17.39 3.58 -0.43
N ASP A 235 -18.24 4.44 0.14
CA ASP A 235 -19.52 4.82 -0.48
C ASP A 235 -19.35 5.47 -1.85
N ALA A 236 -18.29 6.27 -2.03
CA ALA A 236 -17.98 6.89 -3.31
C ALA A 236 -17.55 5.87 -4.39
N LEU A 237 -17.06 4.70 -3.98
CA LEU A 237 -16.61 3.63 -4.88
C LEU A 237 -17.63 2.49 -5.03
N LEU A 238 -18.51 2.31 -4.06
CA LEU A 238 -19.45 1.19 -4.01
C LEU A 238 -20.49 1.26 -5.13
N TRP A 239 -20.83 0.08 -5.64
CA TRP A 239 -21.98 -0.15 -6.51
C TRP A 239 -22.83 -1.29 -5.94
N PRO A 240 -24.11 -1.41 -6.30
CA PRO A 240 -25.04 -2.36 -5.66
C PRO A 240 -24.53 -3.80 -5.68
N GLU A 241 -23.97 -4.24 -6.80
CA GLU A 241 -23.44 -5.58 -7.04
C GLU A 241 -21.96 -5.75 -6.65
N CYS A 242 -21.37 -4.80 -5.90
CA CYS A 242 -19.98 -4.90 -5.49
C CYS A 242 -19.76 -6.19 -4.67
N PRO A 243 -18.94 -7.13 -5.16
CA PRO A 243 -18.89 -8.46 -4.58
C PRO A 243 -18.02 -8.51 -3.33
N SER A 244 -17.01 -7.64 -3.22
CA SER A 244 -16.09 -7.65 -2.09
C SER A 244 -15.34 -6.34 -1.90
N ILE A 245 -14.99 -6.08 -0.64
CA ILE A 245 -14.11 -5.02 -0.17
C ILE A 245 -12.99 -5.70 0.63
N CYS A 246 -11.74 -5.50 0.21
CA CYS A 246 -10.57 -5.96 0.95
C CYS A 246 -9.83 -4.78 1.55
N LEU A 247 -9.47 -4.89 2.82
CA LEU A 247 -8.59 -3.93 3.49
C LEU A 247 -7.17 -4.50 3.50
N LEU A 248 -6.20 -3.70 3.09
CA LEU A 248 -4.78 -4.03 3.04
C LEU A 248 -3.99 -3.10 3.96
N GLY A 249 -2.75 -3.50 4.25
CA GLY A 249 -1.82 -2.71 5.05
C GLY A 249 -1.91 -2.99 6.56
N GLY A 250 -0.93 -2.48 7.31
CA GLY A 250 -0.76 -2.81 8.72
C GLY A 250 -1.88 -2.31 9.64
N LEU A 251 -2.75 -1.41 9.17
CA LEU A 251 -3.89 -0.90 9.94
C LEU A 251 -5.21 -1.62 9.61
N ALA A 252 -5.24 -2.48 8.59
CA ALA A 252 -6.48 -3.10 8.09
C ALA A 252 -7.26 -3.85 9.18
N GLU A 253 -6.59 -4.75 9.91
CA GLU A 253 -7.23 -5.54 10.97
C GLU A 253 -7.66 -4.68 12.15
N ALA A 254 -6.90 -3.62 12.45
CA ALA A 254 -7.22 -2.70 13.53
C ALA A 254 -8.48 -1.88 13.25
N TYR A 255 -8.80 -1.62 11.97
CA TYR A 255 -10.00 -0.90 11.56
C TYR A 255 -11.26 -1.78 11.50
N GLU A 256 -11.14 -3.08 11.25
CA GLU A 256 -12.30 -3.99 11.04
C GLU A 256 -13.40 -3.86 12.12
N PRO A 257 -13.10 -3.77 13.43
CA PRO A 257 -14.11 -3.61 14.48
C PRO A 257 -14.85 -2.26 14.46
N TRP A 258 -14.23 -1.23 13.87
CA TRP A 258 -14.72 0.16 13.89
C TRP A 258 -15.53 0.53 12.65
N LEU A 259 -15.50 -0.31 11.62
CA LEU A 259 -16.26 -0.07 10.40
C LEU A 259 -17.76 -0.31 10.63
N SER A 260 -18.56 0.50 9.95
CA SER A 260 -20.01 0.38 9.96
C SER A 260 -20.46 -1.02 9.54
N GLU A 261 -21.43 -1.53 10.30
CA GLU A 261 -22.11 -2.80 10.13
C GLU A 261 -22.56 -3.07 8.68
N ARG A 262 -22.87 -2.01 7.91
CA ARG A 262 -23.29 -2.11 6.50
C ARG A 262 -22.22 -2.64 5.53
N TYR A 263 -20.93 -2.52 5.88
CA TYR A 263 -19.85 -3.01 5.03
C TYR A 263 -19.51 -4.47 5.30
N ARG A 264 -19.80 -4.99 6.50
CA ARG A 264 -19.42 -6.35 6.92
C ARG A 264 -19.83 -7.44 5.94
N PRO A 265 -21.02 -7.43 5.30
CA PRO A 265 -21.39 -8.45 4.32
C PRO A 265 -20.48 -8.50 3.07
N ARG A 266 -19.74 -7.41 2.80
CA ARG A 266 -18.84 -7.30 1.65
C ARG A 266 -17.37 -7.36 2.05
N LEU A 267 -17.05 -7.26 3.34
CA LEU A 267 -15.66 -7.37 3.80
C LEU A 267 -15.16 -8.79 3.53
N ALA A 268 -14.07 -8.89 2.78
CA ALA A 268 -13.41 -10.13 2.45
C ALA A 268 -11.93 -10.05 2.83
N ARG A 269 -11.38 -11.18 3.28
CA ARG A 269 -9.94 -11.30 3.48
C ARG A 269 -9.24 -11.26 2.11
N PRO A 270 -8.18 -10.47 1.94
CA PRO A 270 -7.44 -10.44 0.68
C PRO A 270 -6.86 -11.84 0.41
N LYS A 271 -6.91 -12.28 -0.85
CA LYS A 271 -6.33 -13.58 -1.26
C LYS A 271 -4.83 -13.60 -1.02
N ASN A 272 -4.14 -12.53 -1.44
CA ASN A 272 -2.71 -12.33 -1.26
C ASN A 272 -2.36 -10.82 -1.22
N ASP A 273 -1.06 -10.51 -1.13
CA ASP A 273 -0.54 -9.14 -1.20
C ASP A 273 -0.29 -8.66 -2.65
N ALA A 274 0.11 -7.39 -2.80
CA ALA A 274 0.39 -6.78 -4.09
C ALA A 274 1.52 -7.48 -4.86
N LEU A 275 2.53 -8.02 -4.17
CA LEU A 275 3.63 -8.74 -4.82
C LEU A 275 3.12 -10.03 -5.48
N HIS A 276 2.24 -10.78 -4.81
CA HIS A 276 1.58 -11.93 -5.43
C HIS A 276 0.68 -11.53 -6.59
N GLY A 277 0.00 -10.38 -6.50
CA GLY A 277 -0.76 -9.84 -7.63
C GLY A 277 0.12 -9.58 -8.85
N ALA A 278 1.32 -9.02 -8.65
CA ALA A 278 2.30 -8.83 -9.71
C ALA A 278 2.78 -10.18 -10.30
N VAL A 279 3.02 -11.18 -9.45
CA VAL A 279 3.40 -12.54 -9.88
C VAL A 279 2.28 -13.17 -10.70
N GLU A 280 1.02 -13.07 -10.26
CA GLU A 280 -0.12 -13.64 -10.96
C GLU A 280 -0.28 -13.05 -12.37
N LEU A 281 -0.11 -11.73 -12.51
CA LEU A 281 -0.11 -11.07 -13.82
C LEU A 281 1.09 -11.49 -14.67
N ALA A 282 2.27 -11.64 -14.09
CA ALA A 282 3.48 -12.06 -14.81
C ALA A 282 3.36 -13.50 -15.34
N VAL A 283 2.74 -14.40 -14.57
CA VAL A 283 2.45 -15.78 -15.01
C VAL A 283 1.40 -15.80 -16.12
N LYS A 284 0.37 -14.94 -16.06
CA LYS A 284 -0.60 -14.79 -17.16
C LYS A 284 0.07 -14.31 -18.44
N LEU A 285 0.93 -13.29 -18.34
CA LEU A 285 1.71 -12.77 -19.47
C LEU A 285 2.56 -13.87 -20.13
N LEU A 286 3.27 -14.65 -19.31
CA LEU A 286 4.06 -15.80 -19.78
C LEU A 286 3.20 -16.83 -20.53
N ASN A 287 2.05 -17.21 -19.98
CA ASN A 287 1.18 -18.24 -20.55
C ASN A 287 0.46 -17.77 -21.84
N ASP A 288 0.08 -16.49 -21.93
CA ASP A 288 -0.58 -15.95 -23.11
C ASP A 288 0.36 -15.90 -24.33
N ARG A 289 1.64 -15.59 -24.11
CA ARG A 289 2.67 -15.64 -25.16
C ARG A 289 2.79 -17.02 -25.79
N GLN A 290 2.68 -18.08 -24.99
CA GLN A 290 2.73 -19.45 -25.52
C GLN A 290 1.53 -19.78 -26.38
N ARG A 291 0.34 -19.34 -25.95
CA ARG A 291 -0.90 -19.57 -26.72
C ARG A 291 -0.91 -18.83 -28.05
N GLY A 292 -0.24 -17.68 -28.14
CA GLY A 292 -0.07 -16.95 -29.40
C GLY A 292 1.06 -17.46 -30.29
N ALA A 293 1.99 -18.26 -29.75
CA ALA A 293 3.12 -18.85 -30.48
C ALA A 293 2.87 -20.30 -30.95
N ALA A 294 1.79 -20.92 -30.50
CA ALA A 294 1.33 -22.26 -30.89
C ALA A 294 0.25 -22.19 -31.98
#